data_AF-A0A227JFX9-F1
#
_entry.id   AF-A0A227JFX9-F1
#
_cell.length_a   1.000
_cell.length_b   1.000
_cell.length_c   1.000
_cell.angle_alpha   90.00
_cell.angle_beta   90.00
_cell.angle_gamma   90.00
#
_symmetry.space_group_name_H-M   'P 1'
#
loop_
_entity.id
_entity.type
_entity.pdbx_description
1 polymer ?
#
loop_
_entity_poly.entity_id
_entity_poly.type
_entity_poly.pdbx_seq_one_letter_code
_entity_poly.pdbx_strand_id
1 'polypeptide(L)'
;KLLNGTYGTQSFQIGADSGEAVMLSMGSLRSDTSAMGGKSYSAEEGKDASWTVGDKTELKMSYTNKQGEEKELTIKAKQGDDIEQLATYINGQSEDVKASVGEDGKLQVFASTQKVNGEVEFSGNLAGEIGFGDAKDVTVKDIDVTTVAGSQEAVAVIDGALKSVDSQRASLGAFQNRFNHAISNLDNINENVNASNSRIKDTDYAKETTAMTKSQILQQASTSILAQAKQSPSAALSLLG
;
A
#
# COMPACT_ATOMS: atom_id res chain seq x y z
N LYS A 1 -6.79 -15.52 -9.35
CA LYS A 1 -6.30 -15.52 -7.95
C LYS A 1 -5.55 -14.21 -7.74
N LEU A 2 -5.85 -13.47 -6.66
CA LEU A 2 -5.33 -12.11 -6.47
C LEU A 2 -4.06 -12.08 -5.60
N LEU A 3 -3.92 -13.03 -4.67
CA LEU A 3 -2.90 -13.03 -3.61
C LEU A 3 -1.72 -13.98 -3.87
N ASN A 4 -1.67 -14.61 -5.04
CA ASN A 4 -0.61 -15.56 -5.42
C ASN A 4 0.53 -14.90 -6.22
N GLY A 5 0.61 -13.56 -6.22
CA GLY A 5 1.62 -12.80 -6.96
C GLY A 5 1.38 -12.69 -8.46
N THR A 6 0.40 -13.42 -9.03
CA THR A 6 0.12 -13.38 -10.49
C THR A 6 -0.75 -12.20 -10.90
N TYR A 7 -1.25 -11.41 -9.94
CA TYR A 7 -2.08 -10.23 -10.25
C TYR A 7 -1.26 -9.09 -10.87
N GLY A 8 0.03 -9.01 -10.52
CA GLY A 8 0.94 -7.99 -11.02
C GLY A 8 0.49 -6.57 -10.66
N THR A 9 0.89 -5.62 -11.50
CA THR A 9 0.46 -4.22 -11.38
C THR A 9 -0.69 -3.97 -12.35
N GLN A 10 -1.83 -3.50 -11.81
CA GLN A 10 -3.02 -3.14 -12.57
C GLN A 10 -3.24 -1.63 -12.48
N SER A 11 -3.57 -1.01 -13.62
CA SER A 11 -3.93 0.40 -13.67
C SER A 11 -5.44 0.58 -13.60
N PHE A 12 -5.90 1.41 -12.68
CA PHE A 12 -7.29 1.83 -12.59
C PHE A 12 -7.41 3.31 -12.92
N GLN A 13 -8.16 3.63 -13.97
CA GLN A 13 -8.49 5.00 -14.31
C GLN A 13 -9.50 5.53 -13.28
N ILE A 14 -9.19 6.63 -12.61
CA ILE A 14 -10.00 7.21 -11.52
C ILE A 14 -10.45 8.64 -11.81
N GLY A 15 -10.29 9.10 -13.04
CA GLY A 15 -10.55 10.47 -13.44
C GLY A 15 -10.93 10.58 -14.90
N ALA A 16 -11.38 11.77 -15.29
CA ALA A 16 -11.85 12.04 -16.64
C ALA A 16 -10.70 12.29 -17.62
N ASP A 17 -9.52 12.68 -17.12
CA ASP A 17 -8.36 13.04 -17.93
C ASP A 17 -7.39 11.87 -18.13
N SER A 18 -6.75 11.84 -19.30
CA SER A 18 -5.69 10.88 -19.59
C SER A 18 -4.51 11.07 -18.64
N GLY A 19 -4.13 10.02 -17.90
CA GLY A 19 -3.04 10.05 -16.92
C GLY A 19 -3.50 10.06 -15.46
N GLU A 20 -4.80 10.24 -15.19
CA GLU A 20 -5.40 10.07 -13.85
C GLU A 20 -5.64 8.59 -13.52
N ALA A 21 -4.57 7.80 -13.59
CA ALA A 21 -4.58 6.37 -13.28
C ALA A 21 -3.86 6.08 -11.96
N VAL A 22 -4.39 5.12 -11.23
CA VAL A 22 -3.83 4.58 -10.00
C VAL A 22 -3.33 3.18 -10.28
N MET A 23 -2.03 2.98 -10.09
CA MET A 23 -1.39 1.67 -10.24
C MET A 23 -1.49 0.91 -8.92
N LEU A 24 -2.32 -0.13 -8.88
CA LEU A 24 -2.36 -1.08 -7.78
C LEU A 24 -1.40 -2.23 -8.08
N SER A 25 -0.38 -2.41 -7.25
CA SER A 25 0.45 -3.61 -7.28
C SER A 25 0.12 -4.48 -6.08
N MET A 26 -0.12 -5.77 -6.31
CA MET A 26 -0.33 -6.74 -5.25
C MET A 26 0.80 -7.76 -5.26
N GLY A 27 1.53 -7.83 -4.14
CA GLY A 27 2.54 -8.86 -3.91
C GLY A 27 1.91 -10.25 -3.74
N SER A 28 2.77 -11.26 -3.66
CA SER A 28 2.35 -12.58 -3.20
C SER A 28 2.18 -12.56 -1.68
N LEU A 29 1.13 -13.22 -1.18
CA LEU A 29 0.92 -13.55 0.24
C LEU A 29 1.00 -15.06 0.48
N ARG A 30 1.57 -15.81 -0.47
CA ARG A 30 1.77 -17.25 -0.27
C ARG A 30 2.86 -17.49 0.77
N SER A 31 2.62 -18.46 1.64
CA SER A 31 3.53 -18.86 2.71
C SER A 31 4.88 -19.39 2.22
N ASP A 32 4.99 -19.79 0.96
CA ASP A 32 6.18 -20.36 0.33
C ASP A 32 7.03 -19.33 -0.43
N THR A 33 6.77 -18.04 -0.24
CA THR A 33 7.54 -16.97 -0.89
C THR A 33 8.52 -16.31 0.06
N SER A 34 9.65 -15.85 -0.46
CA SER A 34 10.69 -15.15 0.31
C SER A 34 10.17 -13.89 1.01
N ALA A 35 9.15 -13.23 0.45
CA ALA A 35 8.48 -12.09 1.06
C ALA A 35 7.73 -12.44 2.36
N MET A 36 7.42 -13.73 2.58
CA MET A 36 6.80 -14.28 3.78
C MET A 36 7.85 -15.04 4.63
N GLY A 37 9.13 -14.70 4.50
CA GLY A 37 10.22 -15.41 5.14
C GLY A 37 11.40 -14.53 5.49
N GLY A 38 12.57 -15.14 5.55
CA GLY A 38 13.82 -14.51 5.94
C GLY A 38 15.02 -15.44 5.78
N LYS A 39 16.16 -14.95 6.23
CA LYS A 39 17.39 -15.73 6.34
C LYS A 39 17.55 -16.19 7.78
N SER A 40 17.78 -17.48 7.95
CA SER A 40 18.12 -18.12 9.23
C SER A 40 19.59 -18.47 9.26
N TYR A 41 20.22 -18.21 10.40
CA TYR A 41 21.62 -18.52 10.69
C TYR A 41 21.63 -19.32 11.97
N SER A 42 22.24 -20.50 11.95
CA SER A 42 22.41 -21.33 13.13
C SER A 42 23.88 -21.53 13.40
N ALA A 43 24.29 -21.49 14.66
CA ALA A 43 25.60 -21.98 15.06
C ALA A 43 25.80 -23.43 14.55
N GLU A 44 27.01 -23.75 14.13
CA GLU A 44 27.37 -25.10 13.67
C GLU A 44 27.37 -26.08 14.85
N GLU A 45 27.94 -25.64 15.98
CA GLU A 45 28.02 -26.40 17.23
C GLU A 45 27.17 -25.76 18.33
N GLY A 46 26.53 -26.62 19.12
CA GLY A 46 25.79 -26.19 20.31
C GLY A 46 26.72 -25.87 21.48
N LYS A 47 26.34 -24.91 22.31
CA LYS A 47 27.03 -24.60 23.56
C LYS A 47 26.27 -25.26 24.71
N ASP A 48 26.96 -26.07 25.49
CA ASP A 48 26.35 -26.72 26.65
C ASP A 48 26.10 -25.72 27.79
N ALA A 49 25.36 -26.15 28.82
CA ALA A 49 25.01 -25.31 29.97
C ALA A 49 26.21 -24.83 30.81
N SER A 50 27.42 -25.35 30.56
CA SER A 50 28.66 -24.93 31.23
C SER A 50 29.46 -23.93 30.40
N TRP A 51 29.13 -23.75 29.12
CA TRP A 51 29.76 -22.75 28.27
C TRP A 51 29.39 -21.35 28.76
N THR A 52 30.40 -20.49 28.82
CA THR A 52 30.23 -19.07 29.10
C THR A 52 31.16 -18.28 28.20
N VAL A 53 30.80 -17.04 27.95
CA VAL A 53 31.63 -16.10 27.21
C VAL A 53 32.96 -15.93 27.95
N GLY A 54 34.07 -16.25 27.25
CA GLY A 54 35.43 -16.06 27.75
C GLY A 54 35.93 -14.63 27.49
N ASP A 55 37.20 -14.52 27.09
CA ASP A 55 37.83 -13.23 26.81
C ASP A 55 37.38 -12.61 25.47
N LYS A 56 36.73 -13.40 24.61
CA LYS A 56 36.16 -12.95 23.33
C LYS A 56 34.73 -12.46 23.55
N THR A 57 34.56 -11.15 23.65
CA THR A 57 33.29 -10.54 24.09
C THR A 57 32.52 -9.80 23.00
N GLU A 58 33.07 -9.67 21.79
CA GLU A 58 32.47 -8.87 20.72
C GLU A 58 31.90 -9.74 19.60
N LEU A 59 30.58 -9.65 19.44
CA LEU A 59 29.82 -10.17 18.31
C LEU A 59 29.31 -9.00 17.49
N LYS A 60 29.68 -8.93 16.21
CA LYS A 60 29.22 -7.92 15.27
C LYS A 60 28.32 -8.52 14.21
N MET A 61 27.27 -7.79 13.85
CA MET A 61 26.33 -8.15 12.79
C MET A 61 26.21 -6.96 11.84
N SER A 62 26.61 -7.15 10.59
CA SER A 62 26.53 -6.12 9.54
C SER A 62 25.49 -6.53 8.51
N TYR A 63 24.55 -5.64 8.20
CA TYR A 63 23.47 -5.91 7.25
C TYR A 63 22.89 -4.61 6.70
N THR A 64 22.18 -4.69 5.57
CA THR A 64 21.41 -3.57 5.03
C THR A 64 19.96 -3.67 5.48
N ASN A 65 19.37 -2.60 6.02
CA ASN A 65 17.95 -2.62 6.35
C ASN A 65 17.06 -2.50 5.10
N LYS A 66 15.75 -2.66 5.27
CA LYS A 66 14.78 -2.54 4.15
C LYS A 66 14.75 -1.14 3.51
N GLN A 67 15.25 -0.11 4.20
CA GLN A 67 15.38 1.26 3.71
C GLN A 67 16.65 1.47 2.87
N GLY A 68 17.54 0.47 2.79
CA GLY A 68 18.81 0.56 2.06
C GLY A 68 19.96 1.16 2.88
N GLU A 69 19.79 1.31 4.19
CA GLU A 69 20.83 1.81 5.09
C GLU A 69 21.68 0.65 5.61
N GLU A 70 23.00 0.78 5.53
CA GLU A 70 23.93 -0.15 6.16
C GLU A 70 23.90 0.03 7.68
N LYS A 71 23.71 -1.08 8.40
CA LYS A 71 23.74 -1.14 9.86
C LYS A 71 24.83 -2.09 10.32
N GLU A 72 25.61 -1.64 11.29
CA GLU A 72 26.51 -2.49 12.07
C GLU A 72 26.02 -2.51 13.52
N LEU A 73 25.68 -3.70 14.01
CA LEU A 73 25.30 -3.95 15.40
C LEU A 73 26.48 -4.61 16.12
N THR A 74 27.01 -3.96 17.15
CA THR A 74 28.07 -4.54 18.00
C THR A 74 27.48 -4.95 19.34
N ILE A 75 27.34 -6.26 19.54
CA ILE A 75 26.95 -6.88 20.80
C ILE A 75 28.21 -7.11 21.65
N LYS A 76 28.27 -6.45 22.81
CA LYS A 76 29.32 -6.64 23.81
C LYS A 76 28.80 -7.52 24.94
N ALA A 77 29.12 -8.81 24.86
CA ALA A 77 28.83 -9.76 25.93
C ALA A 77 29.78 -9.53 27.12
N LYS A 78 29.38 -9.93 28.32
CA LYS A 78 30.26 -9.91 29.48
C LYS A 78 30.86 -11.29 29.67
N GLN A 79 32.08 -11.32 30.19
CA GLN A 79 32.71 -12.58 30.58
C GLN A 79 31.86 -13.29 31.64
N GLY A 80 31.60 -14.58 31.43
CA GLY A 80 30.71 -15.38 32.28
C GLY A 80 29.25 -15.37 31.83
N ASP A 81 28.85 -14.58 30.83
CA ASP A 81 27.49 -14.64 30.28
C ASP A 81 27.27 -15.97 29.53
N ASP A 82 26.08 -16.54 29.63
CA ASP A 82 25.66 -17.75 28.91
C ASP A 82 25.12 -17.43 27.49
N ILE A 83 24.77 -18.48 26.75
CA ILE A 83 24.35 -18.35 25.35
C ILE A 83 22.95 -17.72 25.23
N GLU A 84 22.08 -17.94 26.21
CA GLU A 84 20.74 -17.37 26.32
C GLU A 84 20.78 -15.87 26.62
N GLN A 85 21.71 -15.43 27.47
CA GLN A 85 21.98 -14.03 27.74
C GLN A 85 22.51 -13.32 26.50
N LEU A 86 23.38 -13.96 25.72
CA LEU A 86 23.83 -13.43 24.43
C LEU A 86 22.64 -13.25 23.46
N ALA A 87 21.77 -14.25 23.33
CA ALA A 87 20.55 -14.14 22.53
C ALA A 87 19.65 -12.98 23.01
N THR A 88 19.55 -12.81 24.34
CA THR A 88 18.81 -11.71 24.95
C THR A 88 19.41 -10.35 24.60
N TYR A 89 20.74 -10.21 24.60
CA TYR A 89 21.38 -8.96 24.18
C TYR A 89 21.14 -8.65 22.71
N ILE A 90 21.21 -9.65 21.81
CA ILE A 90 20.90 -9.46 20.39
C ILE A 90 19.47 -8.94 20.24
N ASN A 91 18.51 -9.60 20.89
CA ASN A 91 17.09 -9.22 20.84
C ASN A 91 16.79 -7.85 21.48
N GLY A 92 17.58 -7.45 22.49
CA GLY A 92 17.43 -6.17 23.18
C GLY A 92 18.07 -4.99 22.46
N GLN A 93 19.11 -5.24 21.65
CA GLN A 93 19.83 -4.20 20.91
C GLN A 93 19.42 -4.11 19.43
N SER A 94 18.61 -5.06 18.94
CA SER A 94 18.12 -5.06 17.55
C SER A 94 16.64 -5.40 17.45
N GLU A 95 15.93 -4.59 16.67
CA GLU A 95 14.56 -4.89 16.24
C GLU A 95 14.50 -5.65 14.91
N ASP A 96 15.59 -5.60 14.14
CA ASP A 96 15.67 -6.07 12.74
C ASP A 96 15.98 -7.57 12.65
N VAL A 97 16.71 -8.11 13.62
CA VAL A 97 17.04 -9.53 13.74
C VAL A 97 16.48 -10.09 15.04
N LYS A 98 16.20 -11.39 15.08
CA LYS A 98 15.74 -12.10 16.26
C LYS A 98 16.65 -13.28 16.55
N ALA A 99 17.11 -13.39 17.79
CA ALA A 99 17.95 -14.48 18.24
C ALA A 99 17.19 -15.43 19.16
N SER A 100 17.55 -16.70 19.12
CA SER A 100 16.92 -17.78 19.89
C SER A 100 17.95 -18.87 20.18
N VAL A 101 17.73 -19.69 21.22
CA VAL A 101 18.61 -20.80 21.55
C VAL A 101 17.82 -22.10 21.51
N GLY A 102 18.31 -23.04 20.71
CA GLY A 102 17.73 -24.37 20.58
C GLY A 102 17.95 -25.27 21.80
N GLU A 103 17.22 -26.37 21.86
CA GLU A 103 17.39 -27.41 22.88
C GLU A 103 18.77 -28.10 22.83
N ASP A 104 19.46 -28.02 21.69
CA ASP A 104 20.83 -28.47 21.48
C ASP A 104 21.88 -27.41 21.83
N GLY A 105 21.47 -26.26 22.40
CA GLY A 105 22.37 -25.16 22.79
C GLY A 105 22.87 -24.33 21.62
N LYS A 106 22.30 -24.47 20.41
CA LYS A 106 22.69 -23.67 19.26
C LYS A 106 22.04 -22.30 19.29
N LEU A 107 22.85 -21.26 19.17
CA LEU A 107 22.36 -19.91 18.93
C LEU A 107 21.88 -19.82 17.47
N GLN A 108 20.64 -19.39 17.31
CA GLN A 108 20.01 -19.14 16.04
C GLN A 108 19.70 -17.66 15.92
N VAL A 109 19.83 -17.12 14.72
CA VAL A 109 19.48 -15.75 14.38
C VAL A 109 18.64 -15.77 13.12
N PHE A 110 17.47 -15.15 13.18
CA PHE A 110 16.58 -14.98 12.05
C PHE A 110 16.49 -13.50 11.66
N ALA A 111 16.67 -13.22 10.38
CA ALA A 111 16.53 -11.91 9.77
C ALA A 111 15.39 -11.94 8.75
N SER A 112 14.26 -11.29 9.08
CA SER A 112 13.12 -11.21 8.17
C SER A 112 13.41 -10.32 6.97
N THR A 113 12.96 -10.73 5.78
CA THR A 113 13.01 -9.89 4.57
C THR A 113 12.20 -8.59 4.69
N GLN A 114 11.34 -8.48 5.71
CA GLN A 114 10.58 -7.27 6.01
C GLN A 114 11.36 -6.23 6.83
N LYS A 115 12.55 -6.58 7.33
CA LYS A 115 13.40 -5.70 8.14
C LYS A 115 14.82 -5.59 7.57
N VAL A 116 15.36 -6.71 7.09
CA VAL A 116 16.71 -6.81 6.52
C VAL A 116 16.63 -7.10 5.03
N ASN A 117 17.50 -6.44 4.25
CA ASN A 117 17.70 -6.67 2.83
C ASN A 117 19.03 -7.40 2.62
N GLY A 118 18.97 -8.60 2.04
CA GLY A 118 20.14 -9.44 1.82
C GLY A 118 20.52 -10.27 3.05
N GLU A 119 21.81 -10.59 3.15
CA GLU A 119 22.37 -11.43 4.20
C GLU A 119 22.90 -10.60 5.37
N VAL A 120 23.05 -11.26 6.52
CA VAL A 120 23.66 -10.72 7.72
C VAL A 120 25.06 -11.30 7.82
N GLU A 121 26.06 -10.43 7.82
CA GLU A 121 27.45 -10.80 8.01
C GLU A 121 27.78 -10.80 9.50
N PHE A 122 28.29 -11.93 9.99
CA PHE A 122 28.74 -12.05 11.37
C PHE A 122 30.26 -11.86 11.43
N SER A 123 30.71 -10.96 12.30
CA SER A 123 32.13 -10.69 12.52
C SER A 123 32.43 -10.44 13.99
N GLY A 124 33.70 -10.23 14.33
CA GLY A 124 34.16 -10.11 15.72
C GLY A 124 34.68 -11.42 16.30
N ASN A 125 35.30 -11.33 17.46
CA ASN A 125 36.00 -12.46 18.07
C ASN A 125 35.02 -13.52 18.62
N LEU A 126 33.87 -13.10 19.14
CA LEU A 126 32.83 -13.98 19.66
C LEU A 126 32.07 -14.65 18.51
N ALA A 127 31.81 -13.95 17.40
CA ALA A 127 31.21 -14.57 16.20
C ALA A 127 31.98 -15.80 15.74
N GLY A 128 33.32 -15.71 15.69
CA GLY A 128 34.18 -16.83 15.30
C GLY A 128 34.17 -17.99 16.29
N GLU A 129 33.83 -17.76 17.56
CA GLU A 129 33.71 -18.83 18.58
C GLU A 129 32.32 -19.47 18.60
N ILE A 130 31.27 -18.69 18.34
CA ILE A 130 29.93 -19.23 18.13
C ILE A 130 29.88 -20.05 16.84
N GLY A 131 30.50 -19.58 15.77
CA GLY A 131 30.59 -20.27 14.48
C GLY A 131 29.23 -20.40 13.81
N PHE A 132 28.70 -19.29 13.29
CA PHE A 132 27.47 -19.33 12.48
C PHE A 132 27.72 -20.03 11.15
N GLY A 133 26.86 -20.99 10.79
CA GLY A 133 26.86 -21.61 9.48
C GLY A 133 26.19 -20.72 8.41
N ASP A 134 26.14 -21.25 7.19
CA ASP A 134 25.58 -20.53 6.04
C ASP A 134 24.12 -20.10 6.22
N ALA A 135 23.77 -18.98 5.56
CA ALA A 135 22.41 -18.46 5.52
C ALA A 135 21.45 -19.47 4.87
N LYS A 136 20.33 -19.78 5.53
CA LYS A 136 19.25 -20.61 4.99
C LYS A 136 18.01 -19.77 4.74
N ASP A 137 17.40 -19.95 3.57
CA ASP A 137 16.08 -19.39 3.30
C ASP A 137 15.02 -20.17 4.08
N VAL A 138 14.27 -19.46 4.92
CA VAL A 138 13.17 -20.01 5.71
C VAL A 138 11.92 -19.18 5.45
N THR A 139 10.82 -19.84 5.11
CA THR A 139 9.52 -19.21 4.89
C THR A 139 8.49 -19.75 5.86
N VAL A 140 7.29 -19.15 5.89
CA VAL A 140 6.17 -19.67 6.70
C VAL A 140 5.84 -21.13 6.37
N LYS A 141 6.10 -21.59 5.14
CA LYS A 141 5.89 -23.00 4.77
C LYS A 141 6.85 -23.96 5.49
N ASP A 142 8.05 -23.49 5.83
CA ASP A 142 9.14 -24.31 6.36
C ASP A 142 9.12 -24.36 7.90
N ILE A 143 8.15 -23.68 8.53
CA ILE A 143 7.97 -23.68 9.99
C ILE A 143 7.71 -25.11 10.49
N ASP A 144 8.53 -25.52 11.44
CA ASP A 144 8.35 -26.73 12.22
C ASP A 144 8.37 -26.41 13.72
N VAL A 145 7.31 -26.79 14.43
CA VAL A 145 7.13 -26.53 15.87
C VAL A 145 7.33 -27.77 16.73
N THR A 146 7.86 -28.86 16.17
CA THR A 146 8.14 -30.08 16.97
C THR A 146 9.38 -29.97 17.84
N THR A 147 10.23 -28.96 17.60
CA THR A 147 11.46 -28.69 18.37
C THR A 147 11.36 -27.35 19.08
N VAL A 148 12.15 -27.18 20.15
CA VAL A 148 12.24 -25.88 20.85
C VAL A 148 12.79 -24.80 19.93
N ALA A 149 13.85 -25.15 19.18
CA ALA A 149 14.50 -24.28 18.22
C ALA A 149 13.52 -23.80 17.13
N GLY A 150 12.86 -24.74 16.45
CA GLY A 150 11.89 -24.43 15.40
C GLY A 150 10.68 -23.65 15.92
N SER A 151 10.23 -23.90 17.15
CA SER A 151 9.16 -23.11 17.78
C SER A 151 9.57 -21.65 18.02
N GLN A 152 10.79 -21.40 18.49
CA GLN A 152 11.28 -20.03 18.71
C GLN A 152 11.50 -19.30 17.38
N GLU A 153 12.05 -19.99 16.38
CA GLU A 153 12.22 -19.44 15.03
C GLU A 153 10.86 -19.14 14.37
N ALA A 154 9.86 -20.01 14.54
CA ALA A 154 8.52 -19.82 14.01
C ALA A 154 7.90 -18.49 14.43
N VAL A 155 8.11 -18.06 15.68
CA VAL A 155 7.63 -16.76 16.17
C VAL A 155 8.23 -15.62 15.35
N ALA A 156 9.53 -15.66 15.08
CA ALA A 156 10.22 -14.63 14.30
C ALA A 156 9.81 -14.64 12.81
N VAL A 157 9.64 -15.83 12.22
CA VAL A 157 9.14 -15.98 10.84
C VAL A 157 7.72 -15.43 10.72
N ILE A 158 6.84 -15.77 11.67
CA ILE A 158 5.45 -15.30 11.69
C ILE A 158 5.37 -13.79 11.91
N ASP A 159 6.18 -13.20 12.80
CA ASP A 159 6.26 -11.74 12.99
C ASP A 159 6.61 -11.04 11.67
N GLY A 160 7.63 -11.54 10.96
CA GLY A 160 7.99 -11.06 9.64
C GLY A 160 6.85 -11.19 8.62
N ALA A 161 6.21 -12.35 8.55
CA ALA A 161 5.09 -12.61 7.66
C ALA A 161 3.88 -11.70 7.94
N LEU A 162 3.54 -11.48 9.22
CA LEU A 162 2.48 -10.56 9.62
C LEU A 162 2.81 -9.13 9.19
N LYS A 163 4.05 -8.68 9.37
CA LYS A 163 4.50 -7.36 8.89
C LYS A 163 4.36 -7.21 7.37
N SER A 164 4.61 -8.28 6.61
CA SER A 164 4.37 -8.32 5.16
C SER A 164 2.89 -8.14 4.82
N VAL A 165 2.01 -8.90 5.49
CA VAL A 165 0.55 -8.80 5.32
C VAL A 165 0.05 -7.41 5.67
N ASP A 166 0.48 -6.85 6.80
CA ASP A 166 0.07 -5.52 7.25
C ASP A 166 0.54 -4.42 6.30
N SER A 167 1.76 -4.54 5.74
CA SER A 167 2.24 -3.62 4.70
C SER A 167 1.35 -3.64 3.45
N GLN A 168 0.93 -4.83 3.00
CA GLN A 168 0.01 -4.95 1.86
C GLN A 168 -1.39 -4.40 2.20
N ARG A 169 -1.91 -4.66 3.40
CA ARG A 169 -3.20 -4.10 3.87
C ARG A 169 -3.15 -2.58 3.95
N ALA A 170 -2.06 -2.01 4.45
CA ALA A 170 -1.86 -0.57 4.51
C ALA A 170 -1.84 0.05 3.12
N SER A 171 -1.14 -0.57 2.17
CA SER A 171 -1.13 -0.14 0.77
C SER A 171 -2.54 -0.17 0.16
N LEU A 172 -3.27 -1.27 0.32
CA LEU A 172 -4.67 -1.39 -0.13
C LEU A 172 -5.58 -0.34 0.52
N GLY A 173 -5.42 -0.07 1.80
CA GLY A 173 -6.17 0.99 2.50
C GLY A 173 -5.88 2.38 1.94
N ALA A 174 -4.62 2.68 1.63
CA ALA A 174 -4.25 3.94 0.96
C ALA A 174 -4.89 4.05 -0.44
N PHE A 175 -4.92 2.95 -1.20
CA PHE A 175 -5.62 2.90 -2.48
C PHE A 175 -7.13 3.14 -2.33
N GLN A 176 -7.78 2.48 -1.36
CA GLN A 176 -9.20 2.72 -1.07
C GLN A 176 -9.47 4.19 -0.73
N ASN A 177 -8.62 4.83 0.06
CA ASN A 177 -8.77 6.24 0.38
C ASN A 177 -8.66 7.14 -0.87
N ARG A 178 -7.68 6.86 -1.74
CA ARG A 178 -7.52 7.59 -2.99
C ARG A 178 -8.71 7.40 -3.93
N PHE A 179 -9.26 6.19 -4.03
CA PHE A 179 -10.49 5.93 -4.79
C PHE A 179 -11.68 6.71 -4.23
N ASN A 180 -11.88 6.71 -2.91
CA ASN A 180 -12.98 7.46 -2.29
C ASN A 180 -12.88 8.96 -2.57
N HIS A 181 -11.67 9.55 -2.45
CA HIS A 181 -11.46 10.96 -2.80
C HIS A 181 -11.73 11.25 -4.28
N ALA A 182 -11.27 10.37 -5.17
CA ALA A 182 -11.50 10.51 -6.59
C ALA A 182 -12.99 10.42 -6.94
N ILE A 183 -13.71 9.45 -6.37
CA ILE A 183 -15.16 9.29 -6.53
C ILE A 183 -15.89 10.55 -6.06
N SER A 184 -15.61 11.04 -4.84
CA SER A 184 -16.25 12.26 -4.34
C SER A 184 -15.96 13.48 -5.21
N ASN A 185 -14.76 13.58 -5.77
CA ASN A 185 -14.43 14.65 -6.71
C ASN A 185 -15.22 14.51 -8.03
N LEU A 186 -15.30 13.29 -8.58
CA LEU A 186 -16.06 13.00 -9.80
C LEU A 186 -17.56 13.26 -9.62
N ASP A 187 -18.13 12.93 -8.46
CA ASP A 187 -19.53 13.22 -8.14
C ASP A 187 -19.80 14.72 -8.12
N ASN A 188 -18.92 15.51 -7.48
CA ASN A 188 -19.01 16.97 -7.49
C ASN A 188 -18.89 17.55 -8.91
N ILE A 189 -17.96 17.03 -9.72
CA ILE A 189 -17.82 17.45 -11.12
C ILE A 189 -19.10 17.09 -11.90
N ASN A 190 -19.65 15.89 -11.70
CA ASN A 190 -20.86 15.44 -12.37
C ASN A 190 -22.05 16.34 -12.02
N GLU A 191 -22.23 16.69 -10.75
CA GLU A 191 -23.27 17.62 -10.30
C GLU A 191 -23.11 19.01 -10.95
N ASN A 192 -21.90 19.56 -10.95
CA ASN A 192 -21.61 20.86 -11.57
C ASN A 192 -21.83 20.88 -13.08
N VAL A 193 -21.47 19.80 -13.78
CA VAL A 193 -21.69 19.62 -15.22
C VAL A 193 -23.19 19.50 -15.51
N ASN A 194 -23.93 18.71 -14.73
CA ASN A 194 -25.37 18.57 -14.89
C ASN A 194 -26.11 19.88 -14.63
N ALA A 195 -25.74 20.62 -13.57
CA ALA A 195 -26.29 21.94 -13.27
C ALA A 195 -26.02 22.95 -14.39
N SER A 196 -24.81 22.92 -14.96
CA SER A 196 -24.44 23.79 -16.09
C SER A 196 -25.19 23.41 -17.37
N ASN A 197 -25.35 22.11 -17.64
CA ASN A 197 -26.14 21.62 -18.77
C ASN A 197 -27.63 21.99 -18.62
N SER A 198 -28.19 21.88 -17.41
CA SER A 198 -29.56 22.34 -17.12
C SER A 198 -29.71 23.83 -17.43
N ARG A 199 -28.81 24.69 -16.91
CA ARG A 199 -28.85 26.13 -17.18
C ARG A 199 -28.78 26.47 -18.66
N ILE A 200 -27.94 25.76 -19.43
CA ILE A 200 -27.84 25.94 -20.88
C ILE A 200 -29.17 25.55 -21.54
N LYS A 201 -29.69 24.35 -21.26
CA LYS A 201 -30.98 23.88 -21.81
C LYS A 201 -32.15 24.77 -21.44
N ASP A 202 -32.25 25.20 -20.18
CA ASP A 202 -33.32 26.07 -19.68
C ASP A 202 -33.25 27.44 -20.36
N THR A 203 -32.05 28.00 -20.55
CA THR A 203 -31.85 29.27 -21.26
C THR A 203 -32.23 29.16 -22.74
N ASP A 204 -31.84 28.08 -23.40
CA ASP A 204 -32.17 27.86 -24.81
C ASP A 204 -33.67 27.62 -25.01
N TYR A 205 -34.31 26.89 -24.09
CA TYR A 205 -35.76 26.72 -24.09
C TYR A 205 -36.51 28.05 -23.88
N ALA A 206 -36.05 28.90 -22.96
CA ALA A 206 -36.62 30.22 -22.73
C ALA A 206 -36.48 31.13 -23.96
N LYS A 207 -35.32 31.11 -24.63
CA LYS A 207 -35.10 31.85 -25.89
C LYS A 207 -36.03 31.39 -27.00
N GLU A 208 -36.13 30.08 -27.22
CA GLU A 208 -36.98 29.51 -28.27
C GLU A 208 -38.46 29.80 -28.01
N THR A 209 -38.91 29.62 -26.77
CA THR A 209 -40.30 29.94 -26.36
C THR A 209 -40.62 31.42 -26.55
N THR A 210 -39.67 32.32 -26.25
CA THR A 210 -39.84 33.76 -26.48
C THR A 210 -39.91 34.09 -27.97
N ALA A 211 -39.07 33.47 -28.79
CA ALA A 211 -39.08 33.63 -30.25
C ALA A 211 -40.39 33.11 -30.87
N MET A 212 -40.88 31.96 -30.40
CA MET A 212 -42.17 31.39 -30.79
C MET A 212 -43.32 32.33 -30.40
N THR A 213 -43.33 32.83 -29.15
CA THR A 213 -44.36 33.77 -28.65
C THR A 213 -44.34 35.07 -29.44
N LYS A 214 -43.16 35.65 -29.69
CA LYS A 214 -43.01 36.85 -30.53
C LYS A 214 -43.55 36.62 -31.94
N SER A 215 -43.28 35.47 -32.53
CA SER A 215 -43.78 35.11 -33.86
C SER A 215 -45.30 34.96 -33.87
N GLN A 216 -45.90 34.37 -32.85
CA GLN A 216 -47.36 34.28 -32.70
C GLN A 216 -48.01 35.65 -32.52
N ILE A 217 -47.44 36.52 -31.68
CA ILE A 217 -47.93 37.90 -31.50
C ILE A 217 -47.83 38.68 -32.81
N LEU A 218 -46.70 38.59 -33.53
CA LEU A 218 -46.55 39.24 -34.83
C LEU A 218 -47.59 38.72 -35.84
N GLN A 219 -47.89 37.42 -35.85
CA GLN A 219 -48.94 36.87 -36.70
C GLN A 219 -50.32 37.44 -36.33
N GLN A 220 -50.68 37.49 -35.05
CA GLN A 220 -51.96 38.05 -34.58
C GLN A 220 -52.07 39.57 -34.79
N ALA A 221 -50.98 40.31 -34.61
CA ALA A 221 -50.90 41.73 -34.90
C ALA A 221 -51.00 41.99 -36.40
N SER A 222 -50.33 41.18 -37.23
CA SER A 222 -50.41 41.32 -38.70
C SER A 222 -51.84 41.06 -39.20
N THR A 223 -52.55 40.07 -38.65
CA THR A 223 -53.95 39.82 -39.02
C THR A 223 -54.88 40.94 -38.54
N SER A 224 -54.67 41.47 -37.34
CA SER A 224 -55.45 42.60 -36.80
C SER A 224 -55.18 43.91 -37.55
N ILE A 225 -53.92 44.24 -37.83
CA ILE A 225 -53.53 45.38 -38.67
C ILE A 225 -54.09 45.22 -40.08
N LEU A 226 -54.02 44.02 -40.67
CA LEU A 226 -54.61 43.76 -41.97
C LEU A 226 -56.14 43.93 -41.94
N ALA A 227 -56.83 43.50 -40.88
CA ALA A 227 -58.26 43.72 -40.71
C ALA A 227 -58.61 45.21 -40.56
N GLN A 228 -57.82 45.95 -39.78
CA GLN A 228 -58.01 47.39 -39.54
C GLN A 228 -57.68 48.22 -40.77
N ALA A 229 -56.62 47.87 -41.49
CA ALA A 229 -56.26 48.45 -42.80
C ALA A 229 -57.30 48.14 -43.88
N LYS A 230 -58.01 47.00 -43.80
CA LYS A 230 -59.15 46.70 -44.68
C LYS A 230 -60.41 47.50 -44.33
N GLN A 231 -60.60 47.91 -43.08
CA GLN A 231 -61.74 48.75 -42.66
C GLN A 231 -61.52 50.25 -42.90
N SER A 232 -60.27 50.74 -42.85
CA SER A 232 -59.93 52.15 -43.06
C SER A 232 -60.44 52.75 -44.39
N PRO A 233 -60.34 52.06 -45.55
CA PRO A 233 -60.88 52.53 -46.82
C PRO A 233 -62.42 52.69 -46.81
N SER A 234 -63.13 51.80 -46.12
CA SER A 234 -64.60 51.87 -46.00
C SER A 234 -65.05 53.05 -45.15
N ALA A 235 -64.30 53.39 -44.08
CA ALA A 235 -64.56 54.57 -43.27
C ALA A 235 -64.28 55.88 -44.04
N ALA A 236 -63.24 55.90 -44.88
CA ALA A 236 -62.95 57.04 -45.76
C ALA A 236 -64.02 57.23 -46.85
N LEU A 237 -64.59 56.15 -47.39
CA LEU A 237 -65.71 56.23 -48.34
C LEU A 237 -66.99 56.79 -47.69
N SER A 238 -67.23 56.51 -46.41
CA SER A 238 -68.37 57.06 -45.65
C SER A 238 -68.26 58.57 -45.39
N LEU A 239 -67.08 59.17 -45.54
CA LEU A 239 -66.83 60.61 -45.39
C LEU A 239 -66.86 61.36 -46.73
N LEU A 240 -66.89 60.64 -47.85
CA LEU A 240 -66.97 61.20 -49.21
C LEU A 240 -68.36 61.05 -49.86
N GLY A 241 -69.30 60.39 -49.17
CA GLY A 241 -70.68 60.14 -49.63
C GLY A 241 -71.71 61.00 -48.92
#